data_AF-V6SI83-F1
#
_entry.id   AF-V6SI83-F1
#
_cell.length_a   1.000
_cell.length_b   1.000
_cell.length_c   1.000
_cell.angle_alpha   90.00
_cell.angle_beta   90.00
_cell.angle_gamma   90.00
#
_symmetry.space_group_name_H-M   'P 1'
#
loop_
_entity.id
_entity.type
_entity.pdbx_description
1 polymer ?
#
loop_
_entity_poly.entity_id
_entity_poly.type
_entity_poly.pdbx_seq_one_letter_code
_entity_poly.pdbx_strand_id
1 'polypeptide(L)' 'MINRIIRAIAGTFILISVLLAVYINQNWLWFTGFVALNLLQSSFTQWCLMEDILRKVFKIQD' A
#
# COMPACT_ATOMS: atom_id res chain seq x y z
N MET A 1 11.90 7.83 -11.06
CA MET A 1 10.60 8.53 -10.90
C MET A 1 9.48 7.61 -10.45
N ILE A 2 9.58 6.32 -10.77
CA ILE A 2 8.57 5.30 -10.48
C ILE A 2 8.32 5.09 -8.99
N ASN A 3 9.36 5.17 -8.15
CA ASN A 3 9.20 5.05 -6.69
C ASN A 3 8.28 6.14 -6.09
N ARG A 4 8.21 7.34 -6.71
CA ARG A 4 7.27 8.41 -6.27
C ARG A 4 5.84 8.10 -6.66
N ILE A 5 5.62 7.57 -7.87
CA ILE A 5 4.30 7.16 -8.35
C ILE A 5 3.79 5.96 -7.53
N ILE A 6 4.66 5.00 -7.24
CA ILE A 6 4.33 3.83 -6.39
C ILE A 6 3.93 4.28 -4.98
N ARG A 7 4.69 5.20 -4.36
CA ARG A 7 4.32 5.76 -3.05
C ARG A 7 3.00 6.52 -3.08
N ALA A 8 2.72 7.27 -4.15
CA ALA A 8 1.45 7.97 -4.30
C ALA A 8 0.29 6.98 -4.42
N ILE A 9 0.38 5.99 -5.31
CA ILE A 9 -0.64 4.94 -5.50
C ILE A 9 -0.86 4.16 -4.21
N ALA A 10 0.20 3.83 -3.49
CA ALA A 10 0.12 3.15 -2.21
C ALA A 10 -0.67 3.95 -1.16
N GLY A 11 -0.42 5.26 -1.08
CA GLY A 11 -1.18 6.16 -0.20
C GLY A 11 -2.66 6.21 -0.57
N THR A 12 -2.98 6.32 -1.86
CA THR A 12 -4.38 6.34 -2.32
C THR A 12 -5.09 5.02 -2.03
N PHE A 13 -4.41 3.89 -2.20
CA PHE A 13 -4.96 2.56 -1.92
C PHE A 13 -5.31 2.38 -0.42
N ILE A 14 -4.46 2.90 0.46
CA ILE A 14 -4.72 2.91 1.91
C ILE A 14 -5.92 3.81 2.23
N LEU A 15 -6.01 5.02 1.65
CA LEU A 15 -7.16 5.91 1.87
C LEU A 15 -8.48 5.29 1.42
N ILE A 16 -8.49 4.62 0.27
CA ILE A 16 -9.65 3.89 -0.24
C ILE A 16 -10.01 2.74 0.71
N SER A 17 -9.03 1.99 1.20
CA SER A 17 -9.27 0.89 2.16
C SER A 17 -9.81 1.38 3.50
N VAL A 18 -9.33 2.52 4.01
CA VAL A 18 -9.87 3.15 5.23
C VAL A 18 -11.32 3.58 5.01
N LEU A 19 -11.62 4.24 3.89
CA LEU A 19 -13.00 4.63 3.58
C LEU A 19 -13.92 3.41 3.59
N LEU A 20 -13.49 2.33 2.93
CA LEU A 20 -14.27 1.10 2.84
C LEU A 20 -14.45 0.43 4.22
N ALA A 21 -13.45 0.53 5.10
CA ALA A 21 -13.56 0.06 6.49
C ALA A 21 -14.65 0.80 7.28
N VAL A 22 -14.78 2.11 7.07
CA VAL A 22 -15.80 2.93 7.72
C VAL A 22 -17.20 2.63 7.16
N TYR A 23 -17.33 2.42 5.84
CA TYR A 23 -18.63 2.21 5.20
C TYR A 23 -19.14 0.76 5.24
N ILE A 24 -18.27 -0.25 5.30
CA ILE A 24 -18.67 -1.66 5.26
C ILE A 24 -18.55 -2.33 6.63
N ASN A 25 -17.34 -2.38 7.20
CA ASN A 25 -17.09 -3.11 8.44
C ASN A 25 -15.74 -2.73 9.07
N GLN A 26 -15.75 -2.38 10.35
CA GLN A 26 -14.58 -1.98 11.15
C GLN A 26 -13.44 -3.02 11.09
N ASN A 27 -13.74 -4.31 10.87
CA ASN A 27 -12.73 -5.36 10.74
C ASN A 27 -11.73 -5.13 9.58
N TRP A 28 -12.07 -4.31 8.59
CA TRP A 28 -11.13 -3.91 7.52
C TRP A 28 -9.98 -3.03 8.01
N LEU A 29 -10.08 -2.41 9.20
CA LEU A 29 -8.99 -1.64 9.79
C LEU A 29 -7.80 -2.52 10.17
N TRP A 30 -8.03 -3.79 10.55
CA TRP A 30 -6.94 -4.72 10.84
C TRP A 30 -6.11 -5.02 9.58
N PHE A 31 -6.78 -5.26 8.45
CA PHE A 31 -6.12 -5.45 7.16
C PHE A 31 -5.39 -4.18 6.70
N THR A 32 -6.07 -3.03 6.80
CA THR A 32 -5.51 -1.74 6.41
C THR A 32 -4.31 -1.35 7.28
N GLY A 33 -4.38 -1.61 8.59
CA GLY A 33 -3.29 -1.40 9.55
C GLY A 33 -2.10 -2.31 9.24
N PHE A 34 -2.34 -3.59 8.93
CA PHE A 34 -1.27 -4.51 8.53
C PHE A 34 -0.54 -4.05 7.26
N VAL A 35 -1.28 -3.61 6.24
CA VAL A 35 -0.71 -3.06 5.00
C VAL A 35 0.06 -1.77 5.27
N ALA A 36 -0.49 -0.85 6.07
CA ALA A 36 0.16 0.41 6.42
C ALA A 36 1.45 0.21 7.22
N LEU A 37 1.48 -0.75 8.14
CA LEU A 37 2.64 -1.06 8.97
C LEU A 37 3.78 -1.65 8.11
N ASN A 38 3.45 -2.53 7.16
CA ASN A 38 4.41 -3.02 6.15
C ASN A 38 4.95 -1.88 5.26
N LEU A 39 4.10 -0.91 4.89
CA LEU A 39 4.51 0.26 4.10
C LEU A 39 5.42 1.21 4.91
N LEU A 40 5.14 1.35 6.20
CA LEU A 40 5.92 2.15 7.12
C LEU A 40 7.30 1.51 7.31
N GLN A 41 7.37 0.20 7.52
CA GLN A 41 8.62 -0.56 7.54
C GLN A 41 9.42 -0.35 6.25
N SER A 42 8.77 -0.44 5.09
CA SER A 42 9.40 -0.21 3.78
C SER A 42 10.08 1.17 3.66
N SER A 43 9.49 2.21 4.26
CA SER A 43 10.08 3.55 4.24
C SER A 43 11.39 3.63 5.02
N PHE A 44 11.58 2.77 6.03
CA PHE A 44 12.82 2.68 6.80
C PHE A 44 13.83 1.69 6.20
N THR A 45 13.39 0.55 5.66
CA THR A 45 14.28 -0.50 5.16
C THR A 45 14.58 -0.41 3.65
N GLN A 46 13.99 0.55 2.94
CA GLN A 46 14.02 0.66 1.46
C GLN A 46 13.48 -0.59 0.73
N TRP A 47 12.90 -1.55 1.46
CA TRP A 47 12.35 -2.78 0.91
C TRP A 47 10.84 -2.61 0.74
N CYS A 48 10.40 -2.34 -0.49
CA CYS A 48 9.00 -2.00 -0.78
C CYS A 48 8.22 -3.22 -1.24
N LEU A 49 7.53 -3.87 -0.29
CA LEU A 49 6.64 -5.01 -0.58
C LEU A 49 5.53 -4.62 -1.57
N MET A 50 5.09 -3.36 -1.54
CA MET A 50 4.14 -2.83 -2.53
C MET A 50 4.77 -2.71 -3.93
N GLU A 51 6.05 -2.35 -4.03
CA GLU A 51 6.77 -2.34 -5.31
C GLU A 51 6.92 -3.76 -5.86
N ASP A 52 7.18 -4.74 -5.00
CA ASP A 52 7.23 -6.17 -5.36
C ASP A 52 5.86 -6.66 -5.86
N ILE A 53 4.77 -6.31 -5.16
CA ILE A 53 3.40 -6.62 -5.60
C ILE A 53 3.07 -5.91 -6.92
N LEU A 54 3.41 -4.64 -7.09
CA LEU A 54 3.13 -3.90 -8.33
C LEU A 54 3.97 -4.44 -9.50
N ARG A 55 5.24 -4.78 -9.28
CA ARG A 55 6.09 -5.47 -10.27
C ARG A 55 5.51 -6.83 -10.63
N LYS A 56 4.93 -7.56 -9.68
CA LYS A 56 4.39 -8.91 -9.90
C LYS A 56 2.99 -8.91 -10.53
N VAL A 57 2.14 -7.96 -10.17
CA VAL A 57 0.75 -7.84 -10.65
C VAL A 57 0.67 -7.04 -11.94
N PHE A 58 1.40 -5.93 -12.05
CA PHE A 58 1.36 -5.03 -13.20
C PHE A 58 2.53 -5.19 -14.17
N LYS A 59 3.58 -5.95 -13.84
CA LYS A 59 4.77 -6.19 -14.71
C LYS A 59 5.47 -4.91 -15.18
N ILE A 60 5.31 -3.79 -14.47
CA ILE A 60 5.95 -2.51 -14.78
C ILE A 60 7.27 -2.43 -14.01
N GLN A 61 8.38 -2.44 -14.73
CA GLN A 61 9.74 -2.22 -14.21
C GLN A 61 10.42 -1.17 -15.07
N ASP A 62 10.47 0.06 -14.55
CA ASP A 62 11.36 1.15 -14.99
C ASP A 62 11.81 1.93 -13.74
#